data_AF-K0FDX5-F1
#
_entry.id   AF-K0FDX5-F1
#
_cell.length_a   1.000
_cell.length_b   1.000
_cell.length_c   1.000
_cell.angle_alpha   90.00
_cell.angle_beta   90.00
_cell.angle_gamma   90.00
#
_symmetry.space_group_name_H-M   'P 1'
#
loop_
_entity.id
_entity.type
_entity.pdbx_description
1 polymer ?
#
loop_
_entity_poly.entity_id
_entity_poly.type
_entity_poly.pdbx_seq_one_letter_code
_entity_poly.pdbx_strand_id
1 'polypeptide(L)'
;MLNNSMIAGLAAKTAGQLTADGWSVVETGNYPGANVPKTTVYYGNSPADKDAALAIADELGVTAEPKSSGLGESSPGVTVIVTGN
;
A
#
# COMPACT_ATOMS: atom_id res chain seq x y z
N MET A 1 0.20 -3.37 4.08
CA MET A 1 -1.18 -3.00 3.67
C MET A 1 -1.81 -2.19 4.78
N LEU A 2 -2.18 -0.94 4.52
CA LEU A 2 -2.73 -0.05 5.54
C LEU A 2 -4.09 0.49 5.10
N ASN A 3 -5.03 0.54 6.02
CA ASN A 3 -6.36 1.07 5.79
C ASN A 3 -6.45 2.51 6.26
N ASN A 4 -6.76 3.43 5.36
CA ASN A 4 -7.04 4.82 5.69
C ASN A 4 -8.53 5.15 5.43
N SER A 5 -9.40 4.17 5.71
CA SER A 5 -10.85 4.28 5.63
C SER A 5 -11.52 3.84 6.93
N MET A 6 -12.79 4.21 7.10
CA MET A 6 -13.67 3.67 8.12
C MET A 6 -14.19 2.26 7.77
N ILE A 7 -13.94 1.76 6.55
CA ILE A 7 -14.33 0.41 6.14
C ILE A 7 -13.37 -0.61 6.75
N ALA A 8 -13.78 -1.24 7.85
CA ALA A 8 -13.00 -2.31 8.47
C ALA A 8 -12.71 -3.46 7.48
N GLY A 9 -11.46 -3.93 7.46
CA GLY A 9 -11.06 -5.06 6.62
C GLY A 9 -10.77 -4.72 5.15
N LEU A 10 -10.88 -3.47 4.70
CA LEU A 10 -10.55 -3.09 3.31
C LEU A 10 -9.09 -3.43 2.96
N ALA A 11 -8.15 -3.13 3.86
CA ALA A 11 -6.75 -3.49 3.69
C ALA A 11 -6.53 -5.00 3.70
N ALA A 12 -7.27 -5.75 4.53
CA ALA A 12 -7.18 -7.21 4.58
C ALA A 12 -7.73 -7.86 3.29
N LYS A 13 -8.81 -7.30 2.73
CA LYS A 13 -9.37 -7.75 1.45
C LYS A 13 -8.38 -7.53 0.30
N THR A 14 -7.82 -6.32 0.23
CA THR A 14 -6.83 -5.98 -0.81
C THR A 14 -5.54 -6.79 -0.63
N ALA A 15 -5.13 -7.01 0.63
CA ALA A 15 -4.04 -7.92 0.95
C ALA A 15 -4.31 -9.34 0.44
N GLY A 16 -5.50 -9.88 0.70
CA GLY A 16 -5.89 -11.21 0.22
C GLY A 16 -5.88 -11.31 -1.30
N GLN A 17 -6.29 -10.25 -2.01
CA GLN A 17 -6.23 -10.18 -3.47
C GLN A 17 -4.78 -10.26 -3.95
N LEU A 18 -3.89 -9.42 -3.41
CA LEU A 18 -2.48 -9.43 -3.79
C LEU A 18 -1.79 -10.76 -3.45
N THR A 19 -2.10 -11.34 -2.29
CA THR A 19 -1.56 -12.65 -1.91
C THR A 19 -2.04 -13.76 -2.87
N ALA A 20 -3.26 -13.66 -3.40
CA ALA A 20 -3.76 -14.58 -4.40
C ALA A 20 -3.05 -14.42 -5.77
N ASP A 21 -2.65 -13.19 -6.12
CA ASP A 21 -1.80 -12.90 -7.28
C ASP A 21 -0.31 -13.25 -7.06
N GLY A 22 0.05 -13.73 -5.86
CA GLY A 22 1.40 -14.20 -5.54
C GLY A 22 2.29 -13.17 -4.85
N TRP A 23 1.76 -11.99 -4.52
CA TRP A 23 2.47 -10.98 -3.75
C TRP A 23 2.58 -11.37 -2.27
N SER A 24 3.72 -11.06 -1.65
CA SER A 24 3.91 -11.30 -0.22
C SER A 24 3.44 -10.10 0.60
N VAL A 25 2.27 -10.22 1.24
CA VAL A 25 1.78 -9.20 2.17
C VAL A 25 2.23 -9.52 3.58
N VAL A 26 3.16 -8.71 4.09
CA VAL A 26 3.80 -8.94 5.40
C VAL A 26 2.89 -8.53 6.56
N GLU A 27 2.15 -7.43 6.41
CA GLU A 27 1.35 -6.86 7.49
C GLU A 27 0.13 -6.12 6.95
N THR A 28 -0.98 -6.23 7.67
CA THR A 28 -2.19 -5.45 7.47
C THR A 28 -2.50 -4.63 8.73
N GLY A 29 -2.78 -3.34 8.59
CA GLY A 29 -3.10 -2.46 9.72
C GLY A 29 -3.96 -1.26 9.32
N ASN A 30 -4.20 -0.35 10.26
CA ASN A 30 -4.77 0.96 9.99
C ASN A 30 -3.64 1.96 9.78
N TYR A 31 -3.79 2.86 8.80
CA TYR A 31 -2.83 3.95 8.60
C TYR A 31 -3.11 5.07 9.62
N PRO A 32 -2.18 5.35 10.56
CA PRO A 32 -2.38 6.38 11.59
C PRO A 32 -2.05 7.79 11.09
N GLY A 33 -1.54 7.92 9.86
CA GLY A 33 -1.12 9.20 9.30
C GLY A 33 -2.27 10.03 8.73
N ALA A 34 -1.91 10.99 7.89
CA ALA A 34 -2.87 11.91 7.29
C ALA A 34 -3.86 11.19 6.38
N ASN A 35 -5.03 11.80 6.16
CA ASN A 35 -5.99 11.30 5.19
C ASN A 35 -5.36 11.28 3.79
N VAL A 36 -5.21 10.08 3.25
CA VAL A 36 -4.85 9.85 1.85
C VAL A 36 -6.15 9.98 1.04
N PRO A 37 -6.19 10.82 0.00
CA PRO A 37 -7.44 11.10 -0.72
C PRO A 37 -7.91 9.95 -1.64
N LYS A 38 -7.00 9.04 -2.00
CA LYS A 38 -7.24 7.88 -2.87
C LYS A 38 -6.31 6.74 -2.48
N THR A 39 -6.66 5.52 -2.86
CA THR A 39 -5.77 4.37 -2.70
C THR A 39 -4.46 4.64 -3.45
N THR A 40 -3.34 4.49 -2.75
CA THR A 40 -2.00 4.76 -3.28
C THR A 40 -1.03 3.71 -2.77
N VAL A 41 -0.14 3.23 -3.63
CA VAL A 41 0.93 2.29 -3.29
C VAL A 41 2.21 3.07 -3.02
N TYR A 42 2.79 2.89 -1.84
CA TYR A 42 4.02 3.58 -1.45
C TYR A 42 5.22 2.65 -1.44
N TYR A 43 6.32 3.02 -2.10
CA TYR A 43 7.56 2.22 -2.13
C TYR A 43 8.74 2.89 -1.44
N GLY A 44 9.65 2.08 -0.88
CA GLY A 44 10.92 2.57 -0.33
C GLY A 44 11.90 3.07 -1.42
N ASN A 45 13.11 3.45 -1.03
CA ASN A 45 14.10 4.00 -1.97
C ASN A 45 14.81 2.94 -2.84
N SER A 46 14.44 1.66 -2.70
CA SER A 46 15.04 0.57 -3.48
C SER A 46 14.38 0.44 -4.86
N PRO A 47 15.14 0.20 -5.94
CA PRO A 47 14.56 -0.03 -7.26
C PRO A 47 13.63 -1.25 -7.28
N ALA A 48 13.94 -2.30 -6.50
CA ALA A 48 13.06 -3.47 -6.35
C ALA A 48 11.72 -3.11 -5.71
N ASP A 49 11.70 -2.23 -4.70
CA ASP A 49 10.47 -1.76 -4.07
C ASP A 49 9.63 -0.95 -5.06
N LYS A 50 10.28 -0.10 -5.86
CA LYS A 50 9.61 0.70 -6.88
C LYS A 50 8.94 -0.18 -7.94
N ASP A 51 9.65 -1.18 -8.45
CA ASP A 51 9.14 -2.08 -9.48
C ASP A 51 7.93 -2.88 -8.97
N ALA A 52 8.06 -3.46 -7.76
CA ALA A 52 6.97 -4.15 -7.09
C ALA A 52 5.76 -3.23 -6.84
N ALA A 53 5.98 -2.00 -6.40
CA ALA A 53 4.89 -1.06 -6.17
C ALA A 53 4.18 -0.61 -7.44
N LEU A 54 4.92 -0.42 -8.54
CA LEU A 54 4.34 -0.07 -9.83
C LEU A 54 3.48 -1.23 -10.34
N ALA A 55 3.95 -2.47 -10.22
CA ALA A 55 3.18 -3.65 -10.61
C ALA A 55 1.91 -3.81 -9.77
N ILE A 56 2.01 -3.71 -8.44
CA ILE A 56 0.85 -3.74 -7.53
C ILE A 56 -0.12 -2.59 -7.83
N ALA A 57 0.40 -1.40 -8.14
CA ALA A 57 -0.43 -0.25 -8.46
C ALA A 57 -1.19 -0.44 -9.78
N ASP A 58 -0.54 -1.00 -10.80
CA ASP A 58 -1.17 -1.36 -12.07
C ASP A 58 -2.28 -2.40 -11.86
N GLU A 59 -1.99 -3.45 -11.09
CA GLU A 59 -2.93 -4.54 -10.77
C GLU A 59 -4.18 -4.03 -10.02
N LEU A 60 -3.99 -3.08 -9.11
CA LEU A 60 -5.08 -2.45 -8.35
C LEU A 60 -5.74 -1.28 -9.12
N GLY A 61 -5.18 -0.82 -10.24
CA GLY A 61 -5.65 0.35 -10.96
C GLY A 61 -5.48 1.68 -10.19
N VAL A 62 -4.41 1.78 -9.41
CA VAL A 62 -4.12 2.93 -8.53
C VAL A 62 -2.77 3.55 -8.86
N THR A 63 -2.40 4.62 -8.15
CA THR A 63 -1.11 5.29 -8.34
C THR A 63 -0.06 4.74 -7.38
N ALA A 64 1.18 4.60 -7.86
CA ALA A 64 2.36 4.34 -7.03
C ALA A 64 3.13 5.65 -6.77
N GLU A 65 3.51 5.87 -5.52
CA GLU A 65 4.32 7.03 -5.11
C GLU A 65 5.49 6.58 -4.22
N PRO A 66 6.63 7.29 -4.24
CA PRO A 66 7.69 7.01 -3.28
C PRO A 66 7.21 7.34 -1.85
N LYS A 67 7.61 6.54 -0.86
CA LYS A 67 7.42 6.86 0.55
C LYS A 67 8.10 8.19 0.84
N SER A 68 7.29 9.22 1.09
CA SER A 68 7.79 10.49 1.60
C SER A 68 8.10 10.36 3.10
N SER A 69 8.93 11.25 3.63
CA SER A 69 9.36 11.26 5.04
C SER A 69 8.21 11.14 6.05
N GLY A 70 7.01 11.61 5.69
CA GLY A 70 5.82 11.53 6.54
C GLY A 70 5.16 10.14 6.63
N LEU A 71 5.51 9.19 5.76
CA LEU A 71 4.93 7.84 5.72
C LEU A 71 5.76 6.79 6.47
N GLY A 72 6.94 7.18 6.97
CA GLY A 72 7.90 6.24 7.55
C GLY A 72 8.81 5.66 6.46
N GLU A 73 9.85 6.41 6.10
CA GLU A 73 10.94 5.94 5.23
C GLU A 73 11.60 4.65 5.78
N SER A 74 11.46 4.39 7.09
CA SER A 74 12.08 3.24 7.77
C SER A 74 11.42 1.89 7.54
N SER A 75 10.23 1.80 6.93
CA SER A 75 9.65 0.48 6.64
C SER A 75 10.21 -0.04 5.31
N PRO A 76 11.13 -1.03 5.31
CA PRO A 76 11.58 -1.64 4.05
C PRO A 76 10.38 -2.27 3.34
N GLY A 77 10.41 -2.30 2.01
CA GLY A 77 9.32 -2.87 1.24
C GLY A 77 8.30 -1.86 0.70
N VAL A 78 7.25 -2.44 0.12
CA VAL A 78 6.08 -1.73 -0.43
C VAL A 78 4.96 -1.65 0.60
N THR A 79 4.34 -0.49 0.72
CA THR A 79 3.22 -0.19 1.61
C THR A 79 2.04 0.31 0.79
N VAL A 80 1.03 -0.53 0.59
CA VAL A 80 -0.22 -0.11 -0.03
C VAL A 80 -1.11 0.57 1.01
N ILE A 81 -1.60 1.78 0.74
CA ILE A 81 -2.61 2.46 1.55
C ILE A 81 -3.92 2.47 0.78
N VAL A 82 -4.95 1.83 1.33
CA VAL A 82 -6.29 1.75 0.73
C VAL A 82 -7.24 2.74 1.37
N THR A 83 -8.05 3.38 0.54
CA THR A 83 -9.08 4.34 0.95
C THR A 83 -10.43 3.87 0.42
N GLY A 84 -11.46 3.93 1.24
CA GLY A 84 -12.84 3.67 0.81
C GLY A 84 -13.48 4.98 0.42
N ASN A 85 -13.33 5.36 -0.85
CA ASN A 85 -14.04 6.48 -1.46
C ASN A 85 -15.05 5.92 -2.44
#